data_AF-A0A5C4WIE0-F1
#
_entry.id   AF-A0A5C4WIE0-F1
#
_cell.length_a   1.000
_cell.length_b   1.000
_cell.length_c   1.000
_cell.angle_alpha   90.00
_cell.angle_beta   90.00
_cell.angle_gamma   90.00
#
_symmetry.space_group_name_H-M   'P 1'
#
loop_
_entity.id
_entity.type
_entity.pdbx_description
1 polymer ?
#
loop_
_entity_poly.entity_id
_entity_poly.type
_entity_poly.pdbx_seq_one_letter_code
_entity_poly.pdbx_strand_id
1 'polypeptide(L)'
;MRVKIEKAGGFAGNEETVAAYDTDDLPEREAAKVYGALTAVQSTTGHEAGGMGAGLVTYRIIVGDGAGKVYTVPGEPSPGLAEALAVLLGAAA
;
A
#
# COMPACT_ATOMS: atom_id res chain seq x y z
N MET A 1 10.37 -10.43 -0.08
CA MET A 1 9.93 -9.34 0.83
C MET A 1 8.42 -9.32 0.82
N ARG A 2 7.76 -9.46 1.98
CA ARG A 2 6.30 -9.50 2.03
C ARG A 2 5.65 -8.12 1.97
N VAL A 3 4.58 -8.02 1.21
CA VAL A 3 3.73 -6.84 1.10
C VAL A 3 2.30 -7.25 1.45
N LYS A 4 1.69 -6.50 2.37
CA LYS A 4 0.27 -6.62 2.73
C LYS A 4 -0.38 -5.26 2.57
N ILE A 5 -1.54 -5.21 1.93
CA ILE A 5 -2.32 -3.99 1.73
C ILE A 5 -3.67 -4.19 2.38
N GLU A 6 -3.98 -3.31 3.32
CA GLU A 6 -5.26 -3.26 4.01
C GLU A 6 -6.01 -2.02 3.57
N LYS A 7 -7.30 -2.14 3.30
CA LYS A 7 -8.20 -1.02 3.09
C LYS A 7 -8.94 -0.76 4.39
N ALA A 8 -8.75 0.44 4.94
CA ALA A 8 -9.41 0.92 6.13
C ALA A 8 -10.30 2.11 5.77
N GLY A 9 -11.59 2.05 6.10
CA GLY A 9 -12.48 3.20 6.00
C GLY A 9 -13.83 2.91 5.36
N GLY A 10 -14.70 3.93 5.36
CA GLY A 10 -16.14 3.78 5.25
C GLY A 10 -16.80 3.82 6.63
N PHE A 11 -18.09 4.16 6.68
CA PHE A 11 -18.87 4.39 7.91
C PHE A 11 -18.79 3.25 8.95
N ALA A 12 -18.43 2.03 8.54
CA ALA A 12 -18.33 0.87 9.41
C ALA A 12 -16.95 0.67 10.06
N GLY A 13 -15.91 1.44 9.65
CA GLY A 13 -14.57 1.33 10.24
C GLY A 13 -13.86 -0.01 10.02
N ASN A 14 -14.29 -0.81 9.04
CA ASN A 14 -13.72 -2.13 8.79
C ASN A 14 -12.34 -2.01 8.14
N GLU A 15 -11.41 -2.86 8.58
CA GLU A 15 -10.11 -3.10 7.96
C GLU A 15 -10.21 -4.41 7.15
N GLU A 16 -10.02 -4.34 5.84
CA GLU A 16 -10.06 -5.50 4.94
C GLU A 16 -8.69 -5.68 4.27
N THR A 17 -8.13 -6.89 4.29
CA THR A 17 -6.93 -7.18 3.50
C THR A 17 -7.32 -7.34 2.03
N VAL A 18 -6.86 -6.42 1.19
CA VAL A 18 -7.18 -6.39 -0.26
C VAL A 18 -6.06 -6.93 -1.13
N ALA A 19 -4.84 -7.05 -0.59
CA ALA A 19 -3.72 -7.71 -1.26
C ALA A 19 -2.72 -8.24 -0.22
N ALA A 20 -2.14 -9.41 -0.46
CA ALA A 20 -1.03 -9.95 0.33
C ALA A 20 -0.18 -10.88 -0.55
N TYR A 21 1.12 -10.61 -0.66
CA TYR A 21 2.05 -11.39 -1.49
C TYR A 21 3.49 -11.27 -0.99
N ASP A 22 4.33 -12.25 -1.35
CA ASP A 22 5.78 -12.14 -1.19
C ASP A 22 6.40 -11.76 -2.54
N THR A 23 7.20 -10.70 -2.57
CA THR A 23 7.92 -10.30 -3.79
C THR A 23 8.96 -11.33 -4.23
N ASP A 24 9.40 -12.21 -3.32
CA ASP A 24 10.34 -13.28 -3.65
C ASP A 24 9.65 -14.41 -4.45
N ASP A 25 8.32 -14.50 -4.40
CA ASP A 25 7.50 -15.42 -5.19
C ASP A 25 7.07 -14.83 -6.55
N LEU A 26 7.33 -13.53 -6.79
CA LEU A 26 6.95 -12.85 -8.03
C LEU A 26 8.05 -12.97 -9.10
N PRO A 27 7.68 -12.98 -10.40
CA PRO A 27 8.64 -12.85 -11.49
C PRO A 27 9.46 -11.55 -11.35
N GLU A 28 10.74 -11.59 -11.72
CA GLU A 28 11.67 -10.44 -11.56
C GLU A 28 11.12 -9.13 -12.14
N ARG A 29 10.45 -9.21 -13.29
CA ARG A 29 9.81 -8.05 -13.94
C ARG A 29 8.69 -7.44 -13.08
N GLU A 30 7.93 -8.25 -12.38
CA GLU A 30 6.85 -7.78 -11.50
C GLU A 30 7.38 -7.30 -10.17
N ALA A 31 8.33 -8.02 -9.58
CA ALA A 31 9.04 -7.57 -8.39
C ALA A 31 9.66 -6.17 -8.61
N ALA A 32 10.30 -5.93 -9.76
CA ALA A 32 10.84 -4.62 -10.13
C ALA A 32 9.77 -3.50 -10.16
N LYS A 33 8.57 -3.79 -10.66
CA LYS A 33 7.45 -2.83 -10.66
C LYS A 33 6.99 -2.53 -9.23
N VAL A 34 6.88 -3.56 -8.39
CA VAL A 34 6.53 -3.41 -6.97
C VAL A 34 7.55 -2.52 -6.25
N TYR A 35 8.85 -2.77 -6.45
CA TYR A 35 9.90 -1.93 -5.86
C TYR A 35 9.82 -0.46 -6.31
N GLY A 36 9.54 -0.22 -7.61
CA GLY A 36 9.33 1.12 -8.14
C GLY A 36 8.11 1.82 -7.52
N ALA A 37 6.99 1.12 -7.42
CA ALA A 37 5.77 1.62 -6.81
C ALA A 37 5.97 1.95 -5.31
N LEU A 38 6.62 1.07 -4.56
CA LEU A 38 6.96 1.32 -3.14
C LEU A 38 7.86 2.55 -2.97
N THR A 39 8.81 2.76 -3.88
CA THR A 39 9.67 3.94 -3.86
C THR A 39 8.88 5.23 -4.10
N ALA A 40 7.93 5.21 -5.03
CA ALA A 40 7.02 6.33 -5.29
C ALA A 40 6.12 6.63 -4.08
N VAL A 41 5.55 5.58 -3.46
CA VAL A 41 4.78 5.70 -2.22
C VAL A 41 5.64 6.32 -1.12
N GLN A 42 6.84 5.77 -0.88
CA GLN A 42 7.75 6.25 0.16
C GLN A 42 8.13 7.73 -0.03
N SER A 43 8.44 8.13 -1.27
CA SER A 43 8.83 9.51 -1.60
C SER A 43 7.68 10.50 -1.40
N THR A 44 6.43 10.04 -1.50
CA THR A 44 5.23 10.89 -1.41
C THR A 44 4.64 10.93 0.00
N THR A 45 4.69 9.80 0.71
CA THR A 45 3.99 9.63 2.01
C THR A 45 4.84 9.93 3.24
N GLY A 46 6.13 10.25 3.06
CA GLY A 46 7.01 10.85 4.08
C GLY A 46 6.74 10.42 5.52
N HIS A 47 6.95 9.15 5.88
CA HIS A 47 6.98 8.51 7.22
C HIS A 47 5.97 8.91 8.33
N GLU A 48 5.01 9.80 8.09
CA GLU A 48 4.18 10.34 9.17
C GLU A 48 2.89 9.51 9.33
N ALA A 49 2.97 8.55 10.25
CA ALA A 49 1.81 7.97 10.90
C ALA A 49 1.18 9.05 11.83
N GLY A 50 0.32 9.90 11.29
CA GLY A 50 -0.18 11.04 12.06
C GLY A 50 -1.51 11.61 11.57
N GLY A 51 -2.60 10.87 11.82
CA GLY A 51 -3.96 11.42 11.86
C GLY A 51 -4.59 11.72 10.50
N MET A 52 -5.36 10.78 9.96
CA MET A 52 -6.29 11.05 8.85
C MET A 52 -7.73 11.10 9.39
N GLY A 53 -8.46 12.12 8.94
CA GLY A 53 -9.81 12.43 9.41
C GLY A 53 -10.75 11.23 9.33
N ALA A 54 -11.45 10.96 10.44
CA ALA A 54 -12.45 9.92 10.55
C ALA A 54 -13.52 10.12 9.44
N GLY A 55 -13.49 9.28 8.41
CA GLY A 55 -14.47 9.30 7.32
C GLY A 55 -13.92 8.97 5.93
N LEU A 56 -12.60 9.04 5.72
CA LEU A 56 -12.01 8.76 4.41
C LEU A 56 -11.54 7.30 4.29
N VAL A 57 -11.83 6.67 3.15
CA VAL A 57 -11.21 5.40 2.76
C VAL A 57 -9.72 5.61 2.66
N THR A 58 -8.94 4.66 3.15
CA THR A 58 -7.49 4.72 3.24
C THR A 58 -6.91 3.32 2.98
N TYR A 59 -5.75 3.24 2.36
CA TYR A 59 -4.99 2.02 2.16
C TYR A 59 -3.74 2.05 3.04
N ARG A 60 -3.55 1.02 3.86
CA ARG A 60 -2.35 0.77 4.65
C ARG A 60 -1.51 -0.28 3.94
N ILE A 61 -0.33 0.12 3.48
CA ILE A 61 0.64 -0.75 2.81
C ILE A 61 1.72 -1.11 3.83
N ILE A 62 1.79 -2.38 4.19
CA ILE A 62 2.72 -2.94 5.17
C ILE A 62 3.77 -3.74 4.41
N VAL A 63 5.04 -3.39 4.60
CA VAL A 63 6.18 -3.99 3.90
C VAL A 63 7.16 -4.60 4.90
N GLY A 64 7.39 -5.91 4.76
CA GLY A 64 8.29 -6.71 5.59
C GLY A 64 7.55 -7.61 6.59
N ASP A 65 8.31 -8.49 7.24
CA ASP A 65 7.82 -9.38 8.28
C ASP A 65 7.79 -8.69 9.66
N GLY A 66 6.65 -8.72 10.34
CA GLY A 66 6.51 -8.17 11.70
C GLY A 66 6.27 -6.65 11.74
N ALA A 67 7.12 -5.88 12.43
CA ALA A 67 7.05 -4.42 12.55
C ALA A 67 7.56 -3.70 11.27
N GLY A 68 7.08 -4.16 10.12
CA GLY A 68 7.46 -3.67 8.80
C GLY A 68 7.18 -2.18 8.59
N LYS A 69 7.66 -1.64 7.47
CA LYS A 69 7.35 -0.25 7.08
C LYS A 69 5.87 -0.15 6.75
N VAL A 70 5.16 0.78 7.38
CA VAL A 70 3.75 1.04 7.08
C VAL A 70 3.63 2.37 6.36
N TYR A 71 3.02 2.35 5.19
CA TYR A 71 2.66 3.55 4.44
C TYR A 71 1.14 3.69 4.40
N THR A 72 0.66 4.92 4.50
CA THR A 72 -0.77 5.21 4.50
C THR A 72 -1.07 6.05 3.25
N VAL A 73 -1.98 5.57 2.42
CA VAL A 73 -2.38 6.17 1.14
C VAL A 73 -3.87 6.50 1.21
N PRO A 74 -4.30 7.75 0.96
CA PRO A 74 -5.73 8.07 0.94
C PRO A 74 -6.44 7.34 -0.20
N GLY A 75 -7.74 7.11 -0.04
CA GLY A 75 -8.59 6.42 -1.03
C GLY A 75 -8.72 7.16 -2.36
N GLU A 76 -8.49 8.47 -2.33
CA GLU A 76 -8.37 9.34 -3.49
C GLU A 76 -6.97 9.99 -3.50
N PRO A 77 -5.92 9.25 -3.92
CA PRO A 77 -4.56 9.76 -3.93
C PRO A 77 -4.26 10.62 -5.17
N SER A 78 -3.15 11.37 -5.12
CA SER A 78 -2.65 12.09 -6.30
C SER A 78 -2.32 11.12 -7.45
N PRO A 79 -2.31 11.56 -8.72
CA PRO A 79 -2.17 10.66 -9.87
C PRO A 79 -0.98 9.70 -9.79
N GLY A 80 0.21 10.18 -9.42
CA GLY A 80 1.38 9.31 -9.29
C GLY A 80 1.28 8.29 -8.15
N LEU A 81 0.55 8.62 -7.08
CA LEU A 81 0.31 7.70 -5.96
C LEU A 81 -0.83 6.72 -6.29
N ALA A 82 -1.81 7.13 -7.09
CA ALA A 82 -2.84 6.25 -7.64
C ALA A 82 -2.25 5.18 -8.56
N GLU A 83 -1.33 5.56 -9.45
CA GLU A 83 -0.62 4.63 -10.33
C GLU A 83 0.22 3.62 -9.52
N ALA A 84 0.96 4.12 -8.52
CA ALA A 84 1.73 3.24 -7.64
C ALA A 84 0.83 2.27 -6.86
N LEU A 85 -0.30 2.74 -6.30
CA LEU A 85 -1.26 1.90 -5.60
C LEU A 85 -1.86 0.83 -6.52
N ALA A 86 -2.20 1.18 -7.77
CA ALA A 86 -2.73 0.23 -8.75
C ALA A 86 -1.74 -0.90 -9.08
N VAL A 87 -0.45 -0.57 -9.23
CA VAL A 87 0.62 -1.58 -9.41
C VAL A 87 0.68 -2.52 -8.21
N LEU A 88 0.63 -1.98 -6.99
CA LEU A 88 0.73 -2.77 -5.77
C LEU A 88 -0.48 -3.69 -5.55
N LEU A 89 -1.68 -3.24 -5.91
CA LEU A 89 -2.90 -4.06 -5.84
C LEU A 89 -2.93 -5.13 -6.95
N GLY A 90 -2.42 -4.81 -8.13
CA GLY A 90 -2.38 -5.74 -9.26
C GLY A 90 -1.34 -6.87 -9.14
N ALA A 91 -0.35 -6.74 -8.25
CA ALA A 91 0.67 -7.75 -8.02
C ALA A 91 0.19 -8.96 -7.19
N ALA A 92 -1.02 -8.89 -6.62
CA ALA A 92 -1.63 -9.98 -5.85
C ALA A 92 -2.56 -10.89 -6.68
N ALA A 93 -2.66 -10.65 -8.00
CA ALA A 93 -3.59 -11.33 -8.91
C ALA A 93 -2.99 -12.59 -9.55
#